data_AF-A0A2G6R566-F1
#
_entry.id   AF-A0A2G6R566-F1
#
_cell.length_a   1.000
_cell.length_b   1.000
_cell.length_c   1.000
_cell.angle_alpha   90.00
_cell.angle_beta   90.00
_cell.angle_gamma   90.00
#
_symmetry.space_group_name_H-M   'P 1'
#
loop_
_entity.id
_entity.type
_entity.pdbx_description
1 polymer ?
#
loop_
_entity_poly.entity_id
_entity_poly.type
_entity_poly.pdbx_seq_one_letter_code
_entity_poly.pdbx_strand_id
1 'polypeptide(L)' 'MTAPRVKTAPSLRKMESDLEVNKTTLHNWKQNRPKLYEFIIDSYQDRQALKENIMFLIDQKQQLEERINKEQEKVS' A
#
# COMPACT_ATOMS: atom_id res chain seq x y z
N MET A 1 9.28 12.47 7.46
CA MET A 1 10.27 12.03 6.44
C MET A 1 10.22 10.51 6.40
N THR A 2 9.56 9.93 5.41
CA THR A 2 9.55 8.46 5.22
C THR A 2 10.80 8.05 4.46
N ALA A 3 11.49 7.01 4.94
CA ALA A 3 12.67 6.46 4.27
C ALA A 3 12.33 6.03 2.83
N PRO A 4 13.30 6.07 1.89
CA PRO A 4 13.06 5.59 0.54
C PRO A 4 12.72 4.09 0.60
N ARG A 5 11.47 3.76 0.24
CA ARG A 5 11.00 2.38 0.21
C ARG A 5 11.64 1.68 -0.98
N VAL A 6 12.32 0.58 -0.72
CA VAL A 6 12.76 -0.34 -1.77
C VAL A 6 11.52 -0.78 -2.55
N LYS A 7 11.49 -0.50 -3.86
CA LYS A 7 10.41 -0.91 -4.77
C LYS A 7 10.35 -2.43 -4.84
N THR A 8 9.63 -3.06 -3.92
CA THR A 8 9.39 -4.50 -3.96
C THR A 8 8.22 -4.77 -4.90
N ALA A 9 8.52 -5.36 -6.05
CA ALA A 9 7.48 -5.82 -6.96
C ALA A 9 6.65 -6.94 -6.30
N PRO A 10 5.32 -7.00 -6.51
CA PRO A 10 4.52 -8.14 -6.09
C PRO A 10 5.07 -9.43 -6.73
N SER A 11 4.89 -10.55 -6.02
CA SER A 11 5.25 -11.85 -6.59
C SER A 11 4.34 -12.17 -7.78
N LEU A 12 4.88 -12.89 -8.78
CA LEU A 12 4.10 -13.31 -9.94
C LEU A 12 2.84 -14.09 -9.53
N ARG A 13 2.96 -15.00 -8.54
CA ARG A 13 1.83 -15.77 -8.02
C ARG A 13 0.73 -14.90 -7.42
N LYS A 14 1.10 -13.81 -6.74
CA LYS A 14 0.14 -12.84 -6.23
C LYS A 14 -0.57 -12.13 -7.37
N MET A 15 0.18 -11.67 -8.37
CA MET A 15 -0.40 -11.01 -9.55
C MET A 15 -1.34 -11.94 -10.34
N GLU A 16 -1.00 -13.22 -10.47
CA GLU A 16 -1.86 -14.22 -11.13
C GLU A 16 -3.20 -14.34 -10.40
N SER A 17 -3.17 -14.44 -9.07
CA SER A 17 -4.37 -14.56 -8.24
C SER A 17 -5.20 -13.28 -8.24
N ASP A 18 -4.56 -12.13 -8.01
CA ASP A 18 -5.25 -10.85 -7.83
C ASP A 18 -5.83 -10.29 -9.15
N LEU A 19 -5.22 -10.64 -10.29
CA LEU A 19 -5.67 -10.21 -11.62
C LEU A 19 -6.43 -11.31 -12.38
N GLU A 20 -6.57 -12.49 -11.79
CA GLU A 20 -7.21 -13.67 -12.40
C GLU A 20 -6.62 -14.03 -13.77
N VAL A 21 -5.30 -13.99 -13.87
CA VAL A 21 -4.55 -14.31 -15.10
C VAL A 21 -3.49 -15.38 -14.86
N ASN A 22 -3.01 -15.99 -15.94
CA ASN A 22 -1.92 -16.96 -15.88
C ASN A 22 -0.53 -16.31 -16.12
N LYS A 23 0.52 -17.05 -15.75
CA LYS A 23 1.93 -16.68 -15.94
C LYS A 23 2.25 -16.23 -17.36
N THR A 24 1.71 -16.91 -18.36
CA THR A 24 1.97 -16.60 -19.77
C THR A 24 1.43 -15.21 -20.14
N THR A 25 0.26 -14.85 -19.62
CA THR A 25 -0.35 -13.54 -19.81
C THR A 25 0.50 -12.44 -19.17
N LEU A 26 0.96 -12.66 -17.93
CA LEU A 26 1.88 -11.72 -17.26
C LEU A 26 3.20 -11.57 -18.02
N HIS A 27 3.74 -12.67 -18.55
CA HIS A 27 4.95 -12.63 -19.36
C HIS A 27 4.73 -11.84 -20.66
N ASN A 28 3.60 -12.06 -21.34
CA ASN A 28 3.23 -11.33 -22.55
C ASN A 28 3.05 -9.84 -22.28
N TRP A 29 2.49 -9.45 -21.13
CA TRP A 29 2.40 -8.05 -20.75
C TRP A 29 3.77 -7.45 -20.49
N LYS A 30 4.65 -8.16 -19.79
CA LYS A 30 6.01 -7.69 -19.54
C LYS A 30 6.82 -7.47 -20.83
N GLN A 31 6.68 -8.35 -21.81
CA GLN A 31 7.41 -8.26 -23.08
C GLN A 31 6.75 -7.31 -24.08
N ASN A 32 5.45 -7.45 -24.32
CA ASN A 32 4.75 -6.77 -25.43
C ASN A 32 3.99 -5.52 -24.98
N ARG A 33 3.75 -5.34 -23.67
CA ARG A 33 3.03 -4.18 -23.10
C ARG A 33 3.74 -3.65 -21.84
N PRO A 34 5.03 -3.28 -21.93
CA PRO A 34 5.84 -2.93 -20.76
C PRO A 34 5.23 -1.81 -19.92
N LYS A 35 4.64 -0.78 -20.55
CA LYS A 35 3.95 0.31 -19.83
C LYS A 35 2.74 -0.16 -19.01
N LEU A 36 1.98 -1.13 -19.51
CA LEU A 36 0.87 -1.73 -18.76
C LEU A 36 1.41 -2.52 -17.57
N TYR A 37 2.46 -3.30 -17.80
CA TYR A 37 3.10 -4.08 -16.74
C TYR A 37 3.66 -3.16 -15.65
N GLU A 38 4.36 -2.09 -16.00
CA GLU A 38 4.86 -1.06 -15.07
C GLU A 38 3.71 -0.40 -14.30
N PHE A 39 2.67 0.05 -14.99
CA PHE A 39 1.49 0.64 -14.36
C PHE A 39 0.86 -0.29 -13.31
N ILE A 40 0.73 -1.58 -13.63
CA ILE A 40 0.23 -2.57 -12.69
C ILE A 40 1.16 -2.65 -11.48
N ILE A 41 2.48 -2.79 -11.67
CA ILE A 41 3.44 -2.89 -10.55
C ILE A 41 3.39 -1.63 -9.67
N ASP A 42 3.35 -0.44 -10.26
CA ASP A 42 3.25 0.83 -9.53
C ASP A 42 1.95 0.90 -8.72
N SER A 43 0.82 0.44 -9.28
CA SER A 43 -0.46 0.42 -8.55
C SER A 43 -0.42 -0.44 -7.27
N TYR A 44 0.33 -1.56 -7.28
CA TYR A 44 0.52 -2.39 -6.08
C TYR A 44 1.32 -1.65 -5.00
N GLN A 45 2.33 -0.87 -5.41
CA GLN A 45 3.15 -0.07 -4.51
C GLN A 45 2.35 1.08 -3.90
N ASP A 46 1.57 1.78 -4.73
CA ASP A 46 0.71 2.88 -4.29
C ASP A 46 -0.34 2.38 -3.29
N ARG A 47 -0.96 1.23 -3.56
CA ARG A 47 -1.92 0.61 -2.64
C ARG A 47 -1.28 0.28 -1.29
N GLN A 48 -0.06 -0.26 -1.30
CA GLN A 48 0.67 -0.58 -0.07
C GLN A 48 1.03 0.69 0.72
N ALA A 49 1.54 1.72 0.03
CA ALA A 49 1.85 3.01 0.64
C ALA A 49 0.60 3.66 1.25
N LEU A 50 -0.53 3.62 0.53
CA LEU A 50 -1.81 4.12 1.01
C LEU A 50 -2.26 3.40 2.28
N LYS A 51 -2.16 2.06 2.31
CA LYS A 51 -2.53 1.26 3.49
C LYS A 51 -1.70 1.67 4.72
N GLU A 52 -0.40 1.85 4.54
CA GLU A 52 0.48 2.21 5.65
C GLU A 52 0.25 3.65 6.13
N ASN A 53 0.00 4.58 5.21
CA ASN A 53 -0.40 5.95 5.57
C ASN A 53 -1.71 5.96 6.35
N ILE A 54 -2.70 5.15 5.94
CA ILE A 54 -3.97 5.03 6.67
C ILE A 54 -3.74 4.47 8.07
N MET A 55 -2.94 3.40 8.22
CA MET A 55 -2.62 2.83 9.52
C MET A 55 -1.94 3.85 10.44
N PHE A 56 -0.99 4.63 9.89
CA PHE A 56 -0.34 5.71 10.62
C PHE A 56 -1.36 6.79 11.07
N LEU A 57 -2.28 7.22 10.21
CA LEU A 57 -3.29 8.20 10.57
C LEU A 57 -4.26 7.69 11.65
N ILE A 58 -4.60 6.40 11.62
CA ILE A 58 -5.43 5.77 12.66
C ILE A 58 -4.71 5.81 14.01
N ASP A 59 -3.42 5.43 14.05
CA ASP A 59 -2.61 5.49 15.27
C ASP A 59 -2.51 6.92 15.81
N GLN A 60 -2.23 7.90 14.95
CA GLN A 60 -2.18 9.31 15.35
C GLN A 60 -3.52 9.81 15.88
N LYS A 61 -4.63 9.39 15.28
CA LYS A 61 -5.97 9.71 15.77
C LYS A 61 -6.19 9.15 17.17
N GLN A 62 -5.85 7.87 17.41
CA GLN A 62 -6.02 7.22 18.71
C GLN A 62 -5.22 7.95 19.81
N GLN A 63 -3.95 8.30 19.52
CA GLN A 63 -3.12 9.05 20.45
C GLN A 63 -3.69 10.44 20.78
N LEU A 64 -4.28 11.12 19.79
CA LEU A 64 -4.96 12.40 20.02
C LEU A 64 -6.21 12.25 20.88
N GLU A 65 -7.04 11.23 20.62
CA GLU A 65 -8.24 10.94 21.41
C GLU A 65 -7.88 10.62 22.87
N GLU A 66 -6.84 9.83 23.12
CA GLU A 66 -6.34 9.56 24.48
C GLU A 66 -5.88 10.82 25.20
N ARG A 67 -5.21 11.73 24.48
CA ARG A 67 -4.74 13.00 25.03
C ARG A 67 -5.91 13.93 25.38
N ILE A 68 -6.89 14.04 24.49
CA ILE A 68 -8.11 14.83 24.71
C ILE A 68 -8.85 14.33 25.96
N ASN A 69 -9.05 13.02 26.08
CA ASN A 69 -9.73 12.43 27.23
C ASN A 69 -8.99 12.74 28.54
N LYS A 70 -7.66 12.59 28.57
CA LYS A 70 -6.83 12.94 29.75
C LYS A 70 -6.89 14.42 30.11
N GLU A 71 -7.05 15.31 29.13
CA GLU A 71 -7.20 16.75 29.40
C GLU A 71 -8.60 17.07 29.93
N GLN A 72 -9.65 16.42 29.41
CA GLN A 72 -11.03 16.57 29.91
C GLN A 72 -11.17 16.09 31.36
N GLU A 73 -10.51 14.98 31.72
CA GLU A 73 -10.45 14.47 33.10
C GLU A 73 -9.77 15.44 34.08
N LYS A 74 -8.87 16.30 33.61
CA LYS A 74 -8.18 17.29 34.47
C LYS A 74 -8.98 18.57 34.69
N VAL A 75 -9.84 18.91 33.74
CA VAL A 75 -10.66 20.14 33.76
C VAL A 75 -12.00 19.91 34.46
N SER A 76 -12.49 18.67 34.47
CA SER A 76 -13.69 18.23 35.20
C SER A 76 -13.40 18.00 36.69
#